data_AF-A0A6B3HGP5-F1
#
_entry.id   AF-A0A6B3HGP5-F1
#
_cell.length_a   1.000
_cell.length_b   1.000
_cell.length_c   1.000
_cell.angle_alpha   90.00
_cell.angle_beta   90.00
_cell.angle_gamma   90.00
#
_symmetry.space_group_name_H-M   'P 1'
#
loop_
_entity.id
_entity.type
_entity.pdbx_description
1 polymer ?
#
loop_
_entity_poly.entity_id
_entity_poly.type
_entity_poly.pdbx_seq_one_letter_code
_entity_poly.pdbx_strand_id
1 'polypeptide(L)'
;MDESRAIPTPAEHDEDFWTVVMTQVDPAWTEPGYDDTVLMDEKVLEAVRVLAERISTRALAYRTAGKPFGAALAAAPDVQLATLRALYEAKQSVDRLAESAATVAGRGGASYSQLGAAWGGIKRQSARLKWPHAVVKRSAGESVPLHYAGGSAVIHHDPGVDAWWFTATGADRQEEESEAVHSTSAEAIARATEFLLTHTGPAGRESA
;
A
#
# COMPACT_ATOMS: atom_id res chain seq x y z
N MET A 1 16.41 12.61 -29.34
CA MET A 1 17.25 11.42 -29.14
C MET A 1 17.58 11.45 -27.67
N ASP A 2 16.67 10.90 -26.87
CA ASP A 2 16.78 10.96 -25.42
C ASP A 2 17.68 9.80 -25.02
N GLU A 3 18.88 10.10 -24.52
CA GLU A 3 19.77 9.08 -23.97
C GLU A 3 19.05 8.49 -22.76
N SER A 4 18.48 7.30 -22.92
CA SER A 4 17.88 6.55 -21.81
C SER A 4 18.98 6.28 -20.78
N ARG A 5 19.14 7.17 -19.81
CA ARG A 5 20.09 7.00 -18.72
C ARG A 5 19.68 5.71 -18.02
N ALA A 6 20.55 4.71 -18.07
CA ALA A 6 20.27 3.40 -17.47
C ALA A 6 19.93 3.61 -15.99
N ILE A 7 18.81 3.02 -15.54
CA ILE A 7 18.39 3.07 -14.15
C ILE A 7 19.42 2.26 -13.34
N PRO A 8 20.08 2.85 -12.33
CA PRO A 8 21.00 2.12 -11.46
C PRO A 8 20.29 0.95 -10.76
N THR A 9 20.95 -0.20 -10.65
CA THR A 9 20.41 -1.44 -10.07
C THR A 9 21.41 -2.04 -9.08
N PRO A 10 21.62 -1.39 -7.91
CA PRO A 10 22.55 -1.88 -6.89
C PRO A 10 22.06 -3.22 -6.31
N ALA A 11 23.00 -4.05 -5.85
CA ALA A 11 22.67 -5.23 -5.07
C ALA A 11 22.30 -4.83 -3.63
N GLU A 12 21.45 -5.60 -2.97
CA GLU A 12 20.96 -5.31 -1.60
C GLU A 12 22.09 -5.11 -0.58
N HIS A 13 23.23 -5.77 -0.78
CA HIS A 13 24.40 -5.69 0.10
C HIS A 13 25.34 -4.51 -0.22
N ASP A 14 25.07 -3.72 -1.26
CA ASP A 14 25.92 -2.58 -1.63
C ASP A 14 25.76 -1.44 -0.63
N GLU A 15 26.87 -0.81 -0.23
CA GLU A 15 26.86 0.27 0.78
C GLU A 15 25.98 1.46 0.36
N ASP A 16 25.84 1.69 -0.95
CA ASP A 16 25.02 2.76 -1.52
C ASP A 16 23.60 2.32 -1.90
N PHE A 17 23.21 1.07 -1.65
CA PHE A 17 21.91 0.50 -2.04
C PHE A 17 20.75 1.42 -1.68
N TRP A 18 20.62 1.79 -0.40
CA TRP A 18 19.54 2.67 0.07
C TRP A 18 19.62 4.08 -0.51
N THR A 19 20.82 4.61 -0.70
CA THR A 19 21.01 5.93 -1.32
C THR A 19 20.49 5.92 -2.75
N VAL A 20 20.83 4.87 -3.50
CA VAL A 20 20.47 4.74 -4.91
C VAL A 20 18.98 4.40 -5.08
N VAL A 21 18.44 3.43 -4.34
CA VAL A 21 17.03 3.01 -4.43
C VAL A 21 16.07 4.10 -3.96
N MET A 22 16.46 4.91 -2.97
CA MET A 22 15.64 6.06 -2.51
C MET A 22 15.75 7.29 -3.42
N THR A 23 16.68 7.30 -4.37
CA THR A 23 16.75 8.35 -5.38
C THR A 23 15.69 8.09 -6.45
N GLN A 24 14.65 8.93 -6.46
CA GLN A 24 13.57 8.82 -7.43
C GLN A 24 14.08 8.93 -8.88
N VAL A 25 13.63 8.02 -9.74
CA VAL A 25 13.85 8.04 -11.18
C VAL A 25 12.71 8.74 -11.94
N ASP A 26 13.01 9.27 -13.12
CA ASP A 26 12.04 9.92 -14.02
C ASP A 26 12.10 9.27 -15.41
N PRO A 27 10.99 8.74 -15.96
CA PRO A 27 9.67 8.65 -15.34
C PRO A 27 9.64 7.63 -14.19
N ALA A 28 8.87 7.93 -13.14
CA ALA A 28 8.75 7.07 -11.96
C ALA A 28 7.87 5.82 -12.20
N TRP A 29 7.12 5.79 -13.31
CA TRP A 29 6.35 4.64 -13.77
C TRP A 29 6.25 4.67 -15.30
N THR A 30 5.95 3.52 -15.90
CA THR A 30 5.44 3.42 -17.27
C THR A 30 3.93 3.30 -17.24
N GLU A 31 3.23 3.90 -18.21
CA GLU A 31 1.78 3.76 -18.29
C GLU A 31 1.37 2.29 -18.48
N PRO A 32 0.41 1.76 -17.68
CA PRO A 32 -0.07 0.40 -17.83
C PRO A 32 -0.62 0.14 -19.24
N GLY A 33 -0.26 -1.01 -19.81
CA GLY A 33 -0.83 -1.48 -21.06
C GLY A 33 -2.26 -2.00 -20.89
N TYR A 34 -2.91 -2.30 -22.01
CA TYR A 34 -4.25 -2.91 -22.00
C TYR A 34 -4.28 -4.21 -21.19
N ASP A 35 -3.31 -5.09 -21.42
CA ASP A 35 -3.23 -6.38 -20.73
C ASP A 35 -3.04 -6.22 -19.21
N ASP A 36 -2.27 -5.21 -18.76
CA ASP A 36 -2.11 -4.90 -17.33
C ASP A 36 -3.44 -4.51 -16.68
N THR A 37 -4.24 -3.69 -17.37
CA THR A 37 -5.55 -3.26 -16.87
C THR A 37 -6.56 -4.41 -16.82
N VAL A 38 -6.55 -5.30 -17.81
CA VAL A 38 -7.41 -6.50 -17.82
C VAL A 38 -7.02 -7.46 -16.70
N LEU A 39 -5.73 -7.71 -16.52
CA LEU A 39 -5.24 -8.54 -15.41
C LEU A 39 -5.61 -7.94 -14.05
N MET A 40 -5.56 -6.61 -13.91
CA MET A 40 -5.99 -5.92 -12.70
C MET A 40 -7.49 -6.12 -12.45
N ASP A 41 -8.35 -5.96 -13.47
CA ASP A 41 -9.79 -6.18 -13.36
C ASP A 41 -10.13 -7.61 -12.90
N GLU A 42 -9.41 -8.61 -13.41
CA GLU A 42 -9.57 -10.01 -12.99
C GLU A 42 -9.23 -10.21 -11.52
N LYS A 43 -8.12 -9.64 -11.04
CA LYS A 43 -7.71 -9.74 -9.62
C LYS A 43 -8.69 -9.02 -8.70
N VAL A 44 -9.18 -7.84 -9.11
CA VAL A 44 -10.20 -7.10 -8.36
C VAL A 44 -11.49 -7.90 -8.31
N LEU A 45 -11.93 -8.46 -9.45
CA LEU A 45 -13.16 -9.24 -9.51
C LEU A 45 -13.08 -10.51 -8.63
N GLU A 46 -11.92 -11.16 -8.56
CA GLU A 46 -11.73 -12.32 -7.69
C GLU A 46 -11.89 -11.94 -6.20
N ALA A 47 -11.21 -10.88 -5.75
CA ALA A 47 -11.35 -10.39 -4.38
C ALA A 47 -12.80 -9.97 -4.06
N VAL A 48 -13.47 -9.31 -5.01
CA VAL A 48 -14.87 -8.91 -4.90
C VAL A 48 -15.78 -10.12 -4.79
N ARG A 49 -15.57 -11.17 -5.58
CA ARG A 49 -16.37 -12.41 -5.55
C ARG A 49 -16.25 -13.11 -4.21
N VAL A 50 -15.05 -13.19 -3.63
CA VAL A 50 -14.84 -13.74 -2.29
C VAL A 50 -15.67 -12.98 -1.25
N LEU A 51 -15.66 -11.64 -1.28
CA LEU A 51 -16.49 -10.84 -0.37
C LEU A 51 -17.99 -11.01 -0.65
N ALA A 52 -18.40 -11.00 -1.92
CA ALA A 52 -19.78 -11.13 -2.35
C ALA A 52 -20.40 -12.46 -1.90
N GLU A 53 -19.66 -13.57 -2.07
CA GLU A 53 -20.07 -14.88 -1.59
C GLU A 53 -20.20 -14.88 -0.06
N ARG A 54 -19.25 -14.25 0.65
CA ARG A 54 -19.32 -14.16 2.11
C ARG A 54 -20.57 -13.41 2.59
N ILE A 55 -20.90 -12.27 1.98
CA ILE A 55 -22.00 -11.40 2.42
C ILE A 55 -23.37 -11.74 1.82
N SER A 56 -23.43 -12.57 0.77
CA SER A 56 -24.70 -12.96 0.15
C SER A 56 -25.51 -13.86 1.08
N THR A 57 -26.76 -13.46 1.35
CA THR A 57 -27.73 -14.28 2.11
C THR A 57 -27.99 -15.61 1.44
N ARG A 58 -28.04 -15.66 0.10
CA ARG A 58 -28.24 -16.92 -0.64
C ARG A 58 -27.03 -17.83 -0.53
N ALA A 59 -25.82 -17.28 -0.69
CA ALA A 59 -24.59 -18.05 -0.52
C ALA A 59 -24.49 -18.61 0.90
N LEU A 60 -24.82 -17.80 1.92
CA LEU A 60 -24.90 -18.23 3.31
C LEU A 60 -25.90 -19.38 3.49
N ALA A 61 -27.11 -19.27 2.94
CA ALA A 61 -28.11 -20.33 3.03
C ALA A 61 -27.63 -21.66 2.41
N TYR A 62 -26.92 -21.59 1.27
CA TYR A 62 -26.33 -22.77 0.64
C TYR A 62 -25.20 -23.37 1.48
N ARG A 63 -24.29 -22.55 2.02
CA ARG A 63 -23.24 -23.01 2.94
C ARG A 63 -23.82 -23.68 4.18
N THR A 64 -24.81 -23.06 4.82
CA THR A 64 -25.48 -23.62 6.01
C THR A 64 -26.18 -24.94 5.70
N ALA A 65 -26.73 -25.10 4.48
CA ALA A 65 -27.35 -26.33 4.03
C ALA A 65 -26.33 -27.38 3.51
N GLY A 66 -25.03 -27.11 3.56
CA GLY A 66 -23.98 -28.00 3.04
C GLY A 66 -24.04 -28.19 1.52
N LYS A 67 -24.61 -27.25 0.78
CA LYS A 67 -24.80 -27.33 -0.68
C LYS A 67 -23.68 -26.59 -1.42
N PRO A 68 -23.26 -27.09 -2.61
CA PRO A 68 -22.19 -26.47 -3.38
C PRO A 68 -22.60 -25.10 -3.90
N PHE A 69 -21.63 -24.18 -3.95
CA PHE A 69 -21.75 -22.87 -4.59
C PHE A 69 -21.22 -22.95 -6.03
N GLY A 70 -22.12 -22.98 -7.01
CA GLY A 70 -21.78 -23.10 -8.44
C GLY A 70 -22.09 -21.85 -9.26
N ALA A 71 -21.69 -21.85 -10.54
CA ALA A 71 -21.86 -20.70 -11.44
C ALA A 71 -23.31 -20.20 -11.58
N ALA A 72 -24.29 -21.10 -11.60
CA ALA A 72 -25.70 -20.73 -11.64
C ALA A 72 -26.14 -19.93 -10.39
N LEU A 73 -25.56 -20.27 -9.23
CA LEU A 73 -25.81 -19.55 -7.99
C LEU A 73 -25.08 -18.21 -7.96
N ALA A 74 -23.83 -18.18 -8.46
CA ALA A 74 -23.07 -16.95 -8.62
C ALA A 74 -23.81 -15.93 -9.50
N ALA A 75 -24.54 -16.38 -10.51
CA ALA A 75 -25.36 -15.54 -11.39
C ALA A 75 -26.72 -15.12 -10.78
N ALA A 76 -27.08 -15.58 -9.57
CA ALA A 76 -28.36 -15.24 -8.96
C ALA A 76 -28.45 -13.72 -8.65
N PRO A 77 -29.63 -13.08 -8.80
CA PRO A 77 -29.77 -11.63 -8.62
C PRO A 77 -29.28 -11.09 -7.28
N ASP A 78 -29.53 -11.81 -6.19
CA ASP A 78 -29.06 -11.44 -4.84
C ASP A 78 -27.56 -11.61 -4.66
N VAL A 79 -26.93 -12.58 -5.32
CA VAL A 79 -25.47 -12.66 -5.40
C VAL A 79 -24.91 -11.50 -6.23
N GLN A 80 -25.55 -11.12 -7.33
CA GLN A 80 -25.11 -9.96 -8.12
C GLN A 80 -25.26 -8.63 -7.35
N LEU A 81 -26.30 -8.48 -6.54
CA LEU A 81 -26.42 -7.34 -5.61
C LEU A 81 -25.33 -7.37 -4.53
N ALA A 82 -24.99 -8.54 -4.00
CA ALA A 82 -23.85 -8.69 -3.08
C ALA A 82 -22.52 -8.35 -3.77
N THR A 83 -22.33 -8.71 -5.04
CA THR A 83 -21.17 -8.32 -5.87
C THR A 83 -21.08 -6.82 -6.02
N LEU A 84 -22.20 -6.14 -6.32
CA LEU A 84 -22.23 -4.67 -6.39
C LEU A 84 -21.87 -4.03 -5.04
N ARG A 85 -22.37 -4.58 -3.93
CA ARG A 85 -21.99 -4.09 -2.61
C ARG A 85 -20.51 -4.33 -2.32
N ALA A 86 -19.96 -5.48 -2.70
CA ALA A 86 -18.56 -5.80 -2.54
C ALA A 86 -17.65 -4.87 -3.39
N LEU A 87 -18.07 -4.51 -4.61
CA LEU A 87 -17.38 -3.50 -5.43
C LEU A 87 -17.34 -2.13 -4.75
N TYR A 88 -18.42 -1.72 -4.08
CA TYR A 88 -18.43 -0.48 -3.31
C TYR A 88 -17.44 -0.51 -2.14
N GLU A 89 -17.32 -1.65 -1.43
CA GLU A 89 -16.29 -1.82 -0.40
C GLU A 89 -14.87 -1.85 -0.99
N ALA A 90 -14.67 -2.47 -2.15
CA ALA A 90 -13.40 -2.46 -2.87
C ALA A 90 -12.99 -1.03 -3.25
N LYS A 91 -13.92 -0.21 -3.75
CA LYS A 91 -13.69 1.22 -4.03
C LYS A 91 -13.21 1.97 -2.78
N GLN A 92 -13.88 1.80 -1.65
CA GLN A 92 -13.44 2.43 -0.39
C GLN A 92 -12.08 1.92 0.07
N SER A 93 -11.78 0.64 -0.17
CA SER A 93 -10.47 0.06 0.14
C SER A 93 -9.37 0.68 -0.71
N VAL A 94 -9.61 0.87 -2.01
CA VAL A 94 -8.69 1.57 -2.91
C VAL A 94 -8.41 2.99 -2.42
N ASP A 95 -9.43 3.73 -1.98
CA ASP A 95 -9.24 5.08 -1.43
C ASP A 95 -8.31 5.09 -0.19
N ARG A 96 -8.48 4.12 0.74
CA ARG A 96 -7.59 3.98 1.91
C ARG A 96 -6.17 3.57 1.53
N LEU A 97 -6.03 2.62 0.61
CA LEU A 97 -4.73 2.17 0.12
C LEU A 97 -3.99 3.30 -0.61
N ALA A 98 -4.71 4.13 -1.36
CA ALA A 98 -4.15 5.30 -2.02
C ALA A 98 -3.65 6.35 -1.02
N GLU A 99 -4.35 6.56 0.10
CA GLU A 99 -3.87 7.42 1.19
C GLU A 99 -2.57 6.90 1.83
N SER A 100 -2.51 5.60 2.11
CA SER A 100 -1.31 4.94 2.61
C SER A 100 -0.14 5.07 1.63
N ALA A 101 -0.34 4.77 0.34
CA ALA A 101 0.69 4.89 -0.69
C ALA A 101 1.16 6.34 -0.91
N ALA A 102 0.22 7.30 -0.94
CA ALA A 102 0.56 8.72 -1.05
C ALA A 102 1.38 9.19 0.16
N THR A 103 1.09 8.69 1.35
CA THR A 103 1.84 8.99 2.58
C THR A 103 3.25 8.44 2.53
N VAL A 104 3.43 7.17 2.15
CA VAL A 104 4.77 6.57 1.97
C VAL A 104 5.57 7.37 0.93
N ALA A 105 5.00 7.56 -0.26
CA ALA A 105 5.69 8.26 -1.35
C ALA A 105 6.03 9.72 -0.97
N GLY A 106 5.08 10.44 -0.38
CA GLY A 106 5.27 11.84 0.02
C GLY A 106 6.34 12.03 1.10
N ARG A 107 6.40 11.12 2.07
CA ARG A 107 7.45 11.13 3.10
C ARG A 107 8.79 10.61 2.59
N GLY A 108 8.76 9.77 1.56
CA GLY A 108 9.93 9.37 0.77
C GLY A 108 10.45 10.45 -0.18
N GLY A 109 9.79 11.62 -0.26
CA GLY A 109 10.27 12.79 -1.01
C GLY A 109 9.40 13.20 -2.19
N ALA A 110 8.38 12.44 -2.55
CA ALA A 110 7.47 12.80 -3.64
C ALA A 110 6.70 14.09 -3.32
N SER A 111 6.57 14.97 -4.31
CA SER A 111 5.77 16.19 -4.20
C SER A 111 4.30 15.95 -4.48
N TYR A 112 3.41 16.83 -3.99
CA TYR A 112 1.98 16.80 -4.34
C TYR A 112 1.70 16.84 -5.85
N SER A 113 2.61 17.40 -6.66
CA SER A 113 2.47 17.39 -8.11
C SER A 113 2.68 15.99 -8.67
N GLN A 114 3.67 15.25 -8.17
CA GLN A 114 3.95 13.87 -8.57
C GLN A 114 2.87 12.90 -8.05
N LEU A 115 2.41 13.08 -6.81
CA LEU A 115 1.28 12.31 -6.27
C LEU A 115 0.01 12.50 -7.12
N GLY A 116 -0.25 13.74 -7.55
CA GLY A 116 -1.38 14.04 -8.43
C GLY A 116 -1.23 13.42 -9.82
N ALA A 117 -0.03 13.45 -10.39
CA ALA A 117 0.27 12.82 -11.68
C ALA A 117 0.04 11.30 -11.62
N ALA A 118 0.56 10.61 -10.61
CA ALA A 118 0.37 9.18 -10.40
C ALA A 118 -1.10 8.80 -10.13
N TRP A 119 -1.90 9.73 -9.58
CA TRP A 119 -3.32 9.53 -9.32
C TRP A 119 -4.22 10.11 -10.41
N GLY A 120 -4.11 9.54 -11.61
CA GLY A 120 -4.97 9.91 -12.74
C GLY A 120 -4.80 11.36 -13.20
N GLY A 121 -3.62 11.96 -13.00
CA GLY A 121 -3.33 13.31 -13.50
C GLY A 121 -4.05 14.45 -12.78
N ILE A 122 -4.46 14.28 -11.52
CA ILE A 122 -5.10 15.37 -10.77
C ILE A 122 -4.12 16.51 -10.47
N LYS A 123 -4.64 17.74 -10.37
CA LYS A 123 -3.82 18.92 -10.07
C LYS A 123 -3.23 18.83 -8.66
N ARG A 124 -2.06 19.45 -8.46
CA ARG A 124 -1.35 19.57 -7.15
C ARG A 124 -2.27 19.96 -5.99
N GLN A 125 -3.13 20.97 -6.17
CA GLN A 125 -4.03 21.42 -5.11
C GLN A 125 -5.09 20.37 -4.75
N SER A 126 -5.60 19.64 -5.75
CA SER A 126 -6.52 18.52 -5.53
C SER A 126 -5.82 17.37 -4.80
N ALA A 127 -4.57 17.05 -5.16
CA ALA A 127 -3.77 16.05 -4.46
C ALA A 127 -3.52 16.45 -2.99
N ARG A 128 -3.20 17.72 -2.73
CA ARG A 128 -3.04 18.24 -1.36
C ARG A 128 -4.33 18.19 -0.55
N LEU A 129 -5.48 18.49 -1.16
CA LEU A 129 -6.77 18.37 -0.49
C LEU A 129 -7.13 16.92 -0.19
N LYS A 130 -6.80 15.98 -1.10
CA LYS A 130 -7.04 14.55 -0.90
C LYS A 130 -6.13 13.94 0.17
N TRP A 131 -4.87 14.38 0.24
CA TRP A 131 -3.87 13.83 1.17
C TRP A 131 -3.08 14.93 1.89
N PRO A 132 -3.71 15.73 2.76
CA PRO A 132 -3.10 16.93 3.35
C PRO A 132 -1.83 16.69 4.17
N HIS A 133 -1.61 15.44 4.62
CA HIS A 133 -0.48 15.04 5.46
C HIS A 133 0.51 14.11 4.75
N ALA A 134 0.35 13.86 3.45
CA ALA A 134 1.24 12.98 2.70
C ALA A 134 2.65 13.57 2.56
N VAL A 135 2.74 14.88 2.34
CA VAL A 135 4.02 15.61 2.22
C VAL A 135 4.14 16.56 3.39
N VAL A 136 5.04 16.24 4.34
CA VAL A 136 5.29 17.03 5.54
C VAL A 136 6.63 17.76 5.40
N LYS A 137 6.67 19.05 5.78
CA LYS A 137 7.94 19.75 6.01
C LYS A 137 8.44 19.32 7.39
N ARG A 138 9.51 18.53 7.43
CA ARG A 138 10.11 17.98 8.66
C ARG A 138 10.35 19.09 9.70
N SER A 139 9.72 18.96 10.88
CA SER A 139 10.18 19.53 12.14
C SER A 139 11.08 18.50 12.82
N ALA A 140 12.25 18.92 13.31
CA ALA A 140 13.11 18.04 14.10
C ALA A 140 12.37 17.59 15.38
N GLY A 141 12.44 16.29 15.70
CA GLY A 141 11.91 15.71 16.94
C GLY A 141 10.45 15.23 16.95
N GLU A 142 9.73 15.25 15.82
CA GLU A 142 8.37 14.71 15.75
C GLU A 142 8.36 13.26 15.24
N SER A 143 7.78 12.35 16.02
CA SER A 143 7.56 10.97 15.59
C SER A 143 6.47 10.91 14.52
N VAL A 144 6.72 10.19 13.44
CA VAL A 144 5.85 10.20 12.26
C VAL A 144 5.16 8.84 12.09
N PRO A 145 3.83 8.73 12.30
CA PRO A 145 3.11 7.46 12.21
C PRO A 145 2.85 7.08 10.75
N LEU A 146 3.21 5.87 10.35
CA LEU A 146 3.04 5.30 9.02
C LEU A 146 2.08 4.11 9.08
N HIS A 147 1.10 4.04 8.17
CA HIS A 147 0.22 2.88 8.04
C HIS A 147 0.32 2.35 6.62
N TYR A 148 0.73 1.09 6.47
CA TYR A 148 0.95 0.47 5.17
C TYR A 148 0.77 -1.04 5.23
N ALA A 149 0.26 -1.61 4.14
CA ALA A 149 0.07 -3.07 3.98
C ALA A 149 -0.68 -3.78 5.13
N GLY A 150 -1.54 -3.06 5.86
CA GLY A 150 -2.31 -3.58 7.00
C GLY A 150 -1.60 -3.54 8.35
N GLY A 151 -0.33 -3.11 8.40
CA GLY A 151 0.41 -2.84 9.62
C GLY A 151 0.65 -1.35 9.88
N SER A 152 1.42 -1.05 10.91
CA SER A 152 1.75 0.30 11.36
C SER A 152 3.21 0.43 11.76
N ALA A 153 3.81 1.58 11.51
CA ALA A 153 5.13 1.93 12.00
C ALA A 153 5.14 3.36 12.55
N VAL A 154 6.11 3.66 13.41
CA VAL A 154 6.38 5.01 13.89
C VAL A 154 7.85 5.30 13.64
N ILE A 155 8.11 6.38 12.89
CA ILE A 155 9.47 6.83 12.59
C ILE A 155 9.89 7.85 13.63
N HIS A 156 11.05 7.67 14.23
CA HIS A 156 11.60 8.51 15.29
C HIS A 156 12.89 9.19 14.83
N HIS A 157 13.17 10.36 15.41
CA HIS A 157 14.42 11.10 15.20
C HIS A 157 15.05 11.40 16.57
N ASP A 158 16.31 11.04 16.74
CA ASP A 158 17.11 11.50 17.86
C ASP A 158 17.94 12.72 17.43
N PRO A 159 17.57 13.95 17.86
CA PRO A 159 18.30 15.15 17.48
C PRO A 159 19.69 15.27 18.13
N GLY A 160 19.99 14.47 19.16
CA GLY A 160 21.28 14.48 19.86
C GLY A 160 22.39 13.79 19.08
N VAL A 161 22.06 12.71 18.37
CA VAL A 161 22.99 11.95 17.51
C VAL A 161 22.68 12.10 16.02
N ASP A 162 21.64 12.88 15.68
CA ASP A 162 21.11 13.09 14.33
C ASP A 162 20.85 11.78 13.57
N ALA A 163 20.21 10.83 14.26
CA ALA A 163 19.93 9.50 13.72
C ALA A 163 18.43 9.19 13.75
N TRP A 164 18.01 8.32 12.85
CA TRP A 164 16.62 7.89 12.67
C TRP A 164 16.46 6.41 13.00
N TRP A 165 15.30 6.04 13.53
CA TRP A 165 14.90 4.66 13.79
C TRP A 165 13.39 4.50 13.64
N PHE A 166 12.90 3.26 13.70
CA PHE A 166 11.48 2.98 13.67
C PHE A 166 11.08 1.89 14.66
N THR A 167 9.81 1.95 15.08
CA THR A 167 9.09 0.78 15.60
C THR A 167 8.01 0.39 14.60
N ALA A 168 7.80 -0.90 14.37
CA ALA A 168 6.81 -1.40 13.43
C ALA A 168 6.08 -2.63 13.95
N THR A 169 4.82 -2.77 13.53
CA THR A 169 3.96 -3.92 13.78
C THR A 169 3.33 -4.34 12.45
N GLY A 170 3.62 -5.56 12.00
CA GLY A 170 3.07 -6.16 10.79
C GLY A 170 1.59 -6.54 10.93
N ALA A 171 0.92 -6.81 9.82
CA ALA A 171 -0.47 -7.27 9.84
C ALA A 171 -0.63 -8.65 10.49
N ASP A 172 0.45 -9.44 10.47
CA ASP A 172 0.59 -10.74 11.14
C ASP A 172 0.96 -10.64 12.64
N ARG A 173 1.06 -9.40 13.18
CA ARG A 173 1.45 -9.05 14.55
C ARG A 173 2.93 -9.31 14.89
N GLN A 174 3.81 -9.49 13.90
CA GLN A 174 5.24 -9.41 14.17
C GLN A 174 5.63 -7.96 14.48
N GLU A 175 6.60 -7.78 15.37
CA GLU A 175 7.08 -6.47 15.80
C GLU A 175 8.57 -6.34 15.51
N GLU A 176 8.99 -5.14 15.10
CA GLU A 176 10.40 -4.79 14.95
C GLU A 176 10.67 -3.40 15.54
N GLU A 177 11.81 -3.27 16.19
CA GLU A 177 12.39 -1.99 16.62
C GLU A 177 13.79 -1.92 16.04
N SER A 178 14.05 -0.92 15.18
CA SER A 178 15.35 -0.75 14.55
C SER A 178 16.32 -0.01 15.47
N GLU A 179 17.62 -0.21 15.27
CA GLU A 179 18.63 0.64 15.89
C GLU A 179 18.55 2.09 15.35
N ALA A 180 18.96 3.07 16.17
CA ALA A 180 19.07 4.48 15.80
C ALA A 180 20.33 4.76 14.98
N VAL A 181 20.40 4.17 13.80
CA VAL A 181 21.57 4.22 12.90
C VAL A 181 21.28 4.82 11.54
N HIS A 182 20.00 5.06 11.19
CA HIS A 182 19.66 5.55 9.87
C HIS A 182 19.99 7.03 9.72
N SER A 183 20.71 7.35 8.65
CA SER A 183 21.22 8.70 8.38
C SER A 183 20.13 9.67 7.95
N THR A 184 19.01 9.16 7.44
CA THR A 184 17.90 9.98 6.98
C THR A 184 16.54 9.38 7.37
N SER A 185 15.53 10.25 7.50
CA SER A 185 14.15 9.77 7.68
C SER A 185 13.66 8.93 6.50
N ALA A 186 14.15 9.21 5.28
CA ALA A 186 13.71 8.51 4.09
C ALA A 186 14.16 7.04 4.14
N GLU A 187 15.39 6.80 4.54
CA GLU A 187 15.93 5.46 4.80
C GLU A 187 15.12 4.73 5.89
N ALA A 188 14.88 5.37 7.04
CA ALA A 188 14.07 4.77 8.12
C ALA A 188 12.63 4.44 7.67
N ILE A 189 12.01 5.30 6.86
CA ILE A 189 10.69 5.04 6.26
C ILE A 189 10.75 3.85 5.31
N ALA A 190 11.81 3.75 4.50
CA ALA A 190 11.97 2.67 3.54
C ALA A 190 12.11 1.31 4.24
N ARG A 191 12.95 1.23 5.29
CA ARG A 191 13.12 0.03 6.12
C ARG A 191 11.84 -0.36 6.84
N ALA A 192 11.13 0.61 7.43
CA ALA A 192 9.82 0.35 8.01
C ALA A 192 8.80 -0.16 6.97
N THR A 193 8.81 0.40 5.75
CA THR A 193 7.90 0.00 4.67
C THR A 193 8.23 -1.41 4.17
N GLU A 194 9.51 -1.74 4.02
CA GLU A 194 10.01 -3.09 3.70
C GLU A 194 9.53 -4.12 4.73
N PHE A 195 9.67 -3.82 6.02
CA PHE A 195 9.16 -4.67 7.08
C PHE A 195 7.65 -4.90 6.95
N LEU A 196 6.86 -3.84 6.77
CA LEU A 196 5.40 -3.92 6.64
C LEU A 196 4.95 -4.71 5.40
N LEU A 197 5.69 -4.62 4.30
CA LEU A 197 5.43 -5.38 3.08
C LEU A 197 5.74 -6.88 3.25
N THR A 198 6.77 -7.20 4.01
CA THR A 198 7.18 -8.58 4.28
C THR A 198 6.21 -9.28 5.24
N HIS A 199 5.61 -8.52 6.17
CA HIS A 199 4.72 -9.02 7.22
C HIS A 199 3.25 -8.75 6.92
N THR A 200 2.82 -9.14 5.72
CA THR A 200 1.41 -9.06 5.29
C THR A 200 0.65 -10.34 5.62
N GLY A 201 -0.63 -10.21 5.98
CA GLY A 201 -1.54 -11.34 6.14
C GLY A 201 -2.24 -11.40 7.49
N PRO A 202 -3.31 -12.21 7.61
CA PRO A 202 -4.01 -12.38 8.86
C PRO A 202 -3.16 -13.25 9.79
N ALA A 203 -2.73 -12.70 10.92
CA ALA A 203 -2.27 -13.49 12.06
C ALA A 203 -3.26 -14.63 12.31
N GLY A 204 -2.76 -15.87 12.25
CA GLY A 204 -3.58 -17.08 12.23
C GLY A 204 -4.77 -17.08 13.17
N ARG A 205 -5.90 -17.57 12.64
CA ARG A 205 -6.81 -18.43 13.40
C ARG A 205 -6.76 -19.82 12.77
N GLU A 206 -5.62 -20.49 12.90
CA GLU A 206 -5.64 -21.91 13.21
C GLU A 206 -5.60 -22.00 14.74
N SER A 207 -6.74 -22.32 15.34
CA SER A 207 -6.84 -22.83 16.71
C SER A 207 -8.20 -23.51 16.86
N ALA A 208 -8.13 -24.85 16.91
CA ALA A 208 -9.15 -25.85 17.27
C ALA A 208 -10.30 -26.11 16.28
#